data_AF-A0A1B9MVP7-F1
#
_entry.id   AF-A0A1B9MVP7-F1
#
_cell.length_a   1.000
_cell.length_b   1.000
_cell.length_c   1.000
_cell.angle_alpha   90.00
_cell.angle_beta   90.00
_cell.angle_gamma   90.00
#
_symmetry.space_group_name_H-M   'P 1'
#
loop_
_entity.id
_entity.type
_entity.pdbx_description
1 polymer ?
#
loop_
_entity_poly.entity_id
_entity_poly.type
_entity_poly.pdbx_seq_one_letter_code
_entity_poly.pdbx_strand_id
1 'polypeptide(L)'
;MVNQLGLLRMKNYQILTMVPLNKEDYDNLNIFINISSSQKHLTLLKRYDLINEFNQLENDWNTRLITKIQQAQKIDEIKIDIENYVARINHLVDKIDQKTENKIYHISQLQQLFIVIIVIFLAVQIYYLRYYLLAPWQKLISMAEAISNHNFKARFNIKGRKNEFDLLGLAFNKMSEQIESQYLLLEKQVAEKTAKLQQTNKIVSFQYQTIKQLHTSEPLCERFLKILHKLEDLVPLTQFKIRFYESNDPEHYQQISYDNEQKLPYCQ
;
A
#
# COMPACT_ATOMS: atom_id res chain seq x y z
N MET A 1 -47.85 -9.02 -15.66
CA MET A 1 -48.64 -8.83 -16.88
C MET A 1 -48.89 -10.17 -17.54
N VAL A 2 -47.83 -10.96 -17.80
CA VAL A 2 -47.91 -12.37 -18.24
C VAL A 2 -48.92 -13.20 -17.45
N ASN A 3 -48.91 -13.12 -16.10
CA ASN A 3 -49.88 -13.86 -15.26
C ASN A 3 -51.35 -13.48 -15.55
N GLN A 4 -51.66 -12.19 -15.72
CA GLN A 4 -53.02 -11.73 -16.02
C GLN A 4 -53.47 -12.15 -17.43
N LEU A 5 -52.54 -12.18 -18.39
CA LEU A 5 -52.80 -12.70 -19.74
C LEU A 5 -53.02 -14.22 -19.73
N GLY A 6 -52.30 -14.95 -18.89
CA GLY A 6 -52.56 -16.37 -18.63
C GLY A 6 -53.97 -16.62 -18.10
N LEU A 7 -54.41 -15.78 -17.16
CA LEU A 7 -55.75 -15.84 -16.57
C LEU A 7 -56.87 -15.54 -17.59
N LEU A 8 -56.64 -14.63 -18.55
CA LEU A 8 -57.58 -14.38 -19.65
C LEU A 8 -57.82 -15.61 -20.54
N ARG A 9 -56.76 -16.39 -20.84
CA ARG A 9 -56.88 -17.62 -21.62
C ARG A 9 -57.65 -18.69 -20.86
N MET A 10 -57.29 -18.87 -19.59
CA MET A 10 -57.98 -19.82 -18.70
C MET A 10 -59.47 -19.49 -18.60
N LYS A 11 -59.83 -18.23 -18.35
CA LYS A 11 -61.24 -17.81 -18.26
C LYS A 11 -62.01 -18.03 -19.56
N ASN A 12 -61.39 -17.80 -20.72
CA ASN A 12 -62.03 -18.11 -22.01
C ASN A 12 -62.37 -19.60 -22.16
N TYR A 13 -61.45 -20.49 -21.81
CA TYR A 13 -61.72 -21.93 -21.83
C TYR A 13 -62.71 -22.37 -20.75
N GLN A 14 -62.70 -21.71 -19.60
CA GLN A 14 -63.68 -21.97 -18.53
C GLN A 14 -65.10 -21.64 -18.99
N ILE A 15 -65.29 -20.54 -19.74
CA ILE A 15 -66.61 -20.16 -20.28
C ILE A 15 -67.15 -21.21 -21.25
N LEU A 16 -66.30 -21.85 -22.06
CA LEU A 16 -66.71 -22.98 -22.93
C LEU A 16 -67.32 -24.14 -22.12
N THR A 17 -66.80 -24.42 -20.93
CA THR A 17 -67.30 -25.51 -20.07
C THR A 17 -68.59 -25.17 -19.34
N MET A 18 -68.98 -23.89 -19.33
CA MET A 18 -70.16 -23.37 -18.62
C MET A 18 -71.39 -23.22 -19.51
N VAL A 19 -71.30 -23.55 -20.81
CA VAL A 19 -72.42 -23.42 -21.75
C VAL A 19 -73.37 -24.63 -21.67
N PRO A 20 -74.70 -24.41 -21.60
CA PRO A 20 -75.40 -23.13 -21.64
C PRO A 20 -75.38 -22.38 -20.29
N LEU A 21 -75.10 -21.08 -20.35
CA LEU A 21 -74.93 -20.22 -19.16
C LEU A 21 -76.28 -19.90 -18.50
N ASN A 22 -76.29 -19.89 -17.16
CA ASN A 22 -77.42 -19.37 -16.39
C ASN A 22 -77.26 -17.85 -16.18
N LYS A 23 -78.36 -17.16 -15.87
CA LYS A 23 -78.35 -15.71 -15.62
C LYS A 23 -77.42 -15.29 -14.48
N GLU A 24 -77.14 -16.19 -13.53
CA GLU A 24 -76.21 -15.97 -12.41
C GLU A 24 -74.74 -16.00 -12.87
N ASP A 25 -74.43 -16.64 -14.00
CA ASP A 25 -73.06 -16.76 -14.52
C ASP A 25 -72.64 -15.54 -15.37
N TYR A 26 -73.55 -14.61 -15.65
CA TYR A 26 -73.26 -13.42 -16.47
C TYR A 26 -72.25 -12.47 -15.82
N ASP A 27 -72.20 -12.42 -14.48
CA ASP A 27 -71.19 -11.63 -13.76
C ASP A 27 -69.77 -12.15 -13.99
N ASN A 28 -69.62 -13.45 -14.29
CA ASN A 28 -68.32 -14.08 -14.56
C ASN A 28 -67.77 -13.77 -15.97
N LEU A 29 -68.57 -13.17 -16.86
CA LEU A 29 -68.18 -12.80 -18.23
C LEU A 29 -67.28 -11.55 -18.29
N ASN A 30 -67.11 -10.81 -17.19
CA ASN A 30 -66.21 -9.65 -17.10
C ASN A 30 -64.73 -10.07 -16.92
N ILE A 31 -64.18 -10.72 -17.95
CA ILE A 31 -62.81 -11.27 -17.90
C ILE A 31 -61.71 -10.20 -17.90
N PHE A 32 -62.01 -8.98 -18.39
CA PHE A 32 -61.04 -7.88 -18.52
C PHE A 32 -60.92 -6.99 -17.28
N ILE A 33 -61.81 -7.13 -16.27
CA ILE A 33 -61.94 -6.18 -15.15
C ILE A 33 -60.61 -5.94 -14.42
N ASN A 34 -59.77 -6.97 -14.26
CA ASN A 34 -58.51 -6.89 -13.54
C ASN A 34 -57.41 -6.14 -14.31
N ILE A 35 -57.48 -6.15 -15.64
CA ILE A 35 -56.49 -5.47 -16.50
C ILE A 35 -56.93 -4.03 -16.73
N SER A 36 -58.22 -3.80 -17.02
CA SER A 36 -58.79 -2.48 -17.26
C SER A 36 -58.86 -1.61 -15.99
N SER A 37 -59.00 -2.21 -14.80
CA SER A 37 -58.96 -1.47 -13.52
C SER A 37 -57.54 -1.11 -13.05
N SER A 38 -56.50 -1.71 -13.64
CA SER A 38 -55.13 -1.51 -13.19
C SER A 38 -54.40 -0.47 -14.04
N GLN A 39 -54.20 0.72 -13.47
CA GLN A 39 -53.40 1.80 -14.08
C GLN A 39 -51.99 1.33 -14.50
N LYS A 40 -51.40 0.40 -13.75
CA LYS A 40 -50.08 -0.18 -14.03
C LYS A 40 -50.07 -1.01 -15.33
N HIS A 41 -51.15 -1.75 -15.62
CA HIS A 41 -51.22 -2.54 -16.85
C HIS A 41 -51.51 -1.67 -18.07
N LEU A 42 -52.37 -0.66 -17.92
CA LEU A 42 -52.66 0.31 -18.99
C LEU A 42 -51.41 1.13 -19.38
N THR A 43 -50.59 1.52 -18.40
CA THR A 43 -49.33 2.24 -18.67
C THR A 43 -48.28 1.36 -19.36
N LEU A 44 -48.22 0.05 -19.06
CA LEU A 44 -47.36 -0.89 -19.79
C LEU A 44 -47.84 -1.10 -21.24
N LEU A 45 -49.15 -1.26 -21.45
CA LEU A 45 -49.74 -1.37 -22.80
C LEU A 45 -49.45 -0.12 -23.64
N LYS A 46 -49.60 1.08 -23.06
CA LYS A 46 -49.23 2.34 -23.73
C LYS A 46 -47.74 2.42 -24.02
N ARG A 47 -46.88 2.02 -23.09
CA ARG A 47 -45.42 2.01 -23.26
C ARG A 47 -44.97 1.06 -24.38
N TYR A 48 -45.71 0.00 -24.64
CA TYR A 48 -45.42 -0.98 -25.69
C TYR A 48 -46.16 -0.71 -27.01
N ASP A 49 -47.00 0.33 -27.07
CA ASP A 49 -47.86 0.68 -28.21
C ASP A 49 -48.90 -0.40 -28.56
N LEU A 50 -49.36 -1.12 -27.53
CA LEU A 50 -50.31 -2.24 -27.65
C LEU A 50 -51.71 -1.89 -27.11
N ILE A 51 -51.92 -0.63 -26.73
CA ILE A 51 -53.20 -0.18 -26.16
C ILE A 51 -54.35 -0.29 -27.17
N ASN A 52 -54.08 -0.05 -28.46
CA ASN A 52 -55.09 -0.13 -29.50
C ASN A 52 -55.54 -1.58 -29.75
N GLU A 53 -54.60 -2.53 -29.84
CA GLU A 53 -54.91 -3.96 -30.00
C GLU A 53 -55.65 -4.50 -28.76
N PHE A 54 -55.29 -4.06 -27.55
CA PHE A 54 -56.00 -4.42 -26.32
C PHE A 54 -57.42 -3.88 -26.30
N ASN A 55 -57.62 -2.60 -26.63
CA ASN A 55 -58.96 -1.99 -26.69
C ASN A 55 -59.85 -2.65 -27.75
N GLN A 56 -59.28 -3.08 -28.88
CA GLN A 56 -60.00 -3.83 -29.90
C GLN A 56 -60.45 -5.20 -29.38
N LEU A 57 -59.58 -5.92 -28.66
CA LEU A 57 -59.94 -7.19 -28.02
C LEU A 57 -61.05 -7.03 -26.98
N GLU A 58 -60.98 -6.00 -26.14
CA GLU A 58 -61.99 -5.70 -25.12
C GLU A 58 -63.33 -5.31 -25.77
N ASN A 59 -63.31 -4.53 -26.86
CA ASN A 59 -64.51 -4.15 -27.58
C ASN A 59 -65.16 -5.35 -28.30
N ASP A 60 -64.36 -6.19 -28.97
CA ASP A 60 -64.86 -7.43 -29.62
C ASP A 60 -65.48 -8.38 -28.60
N TRP A 61 -64.92 -8.45 -27.38
CA TRP A 61 -65.49 -9.22 -26.27
C TRP A 61 -66.88 -8.71 -25.89
N ASN A 62 -66.95 -7.41 -25.56
CA ASN A 62 -68.17 -6.80 -25.01
C ASN A 62 -69.31 -6.71 -26.02
N THR A 63 -69.01 -6.52 -27.30
CA THR A 63 -70.04 -6.30 -28.33
C THR A 63 -70.49 -7.57 -29.02
N ARG A 64 -69.57 -8.48 -29.34
CA ARG A 64 -69.83 -9.64 -30.20
C ARG A 64 -69.81 -10.96 -29.43
N LEU A 65 -68.75 -11.22 -28.67
CA LEU A 65 -68.56 -12.51 -28.01
C LEU A 65 -69.52 -12.74 -26.84
N ILE A 66 -69.71 -11.75 -25.95
CA ILE A 66 -70.68 -11.87 -24.85
C ILE A 66 -72.07 -12.21 -25.40
N THR A 67 -72.53 -11.46 -26.42
CA THR A 67 -73.84 -11.67 -27.03
C THR A 67 -74.01 -13.08 -27.62
N LYS A 68 -72.99 -13.58 -28.33
CA LYS A 68 -73.01 -14.94 -28.89
C LYS A 68 -72.99 -16.02 -27.82
N ILE A 69 -72.19 -15.83 -26.77
CA ILE A 69 -72.06 -16.76 -25.64
C ILE A 69 -73.38 -16.86 -24.86
N GLN A 70 -74.10 -15.74 -24.69
CA GLN A 70 -75.41 -15.71 -24.04
C GLN A 70 -76.53 -16.39 -24.87
N GLN A 71 -76.39 -16.39 -26.20
CA GLN A 71 -77.38 -16.98 -27.11
C GLN A 71 -77.12 -18.47 -27.42
N ALA A 72 -75.91 -18.96 -27.16
CA ALA A 72 -75.49 -20.31 -27.50
C ALA A 72 -76.13 -21.37 -26.61
N GLN A 73 -76.74 -22.38 -27.22
CA GLN A 73 -77.28 -23.54 -26.50
C GLN A 73 -76.32 -24.74 -26.48
N LYS A 74 -75.40 -24.78 -27.44
CA LYS A 74 -74.39 -25.85 -27.58
C LYS A 74 -72.99 -25.27 -27.65
N ILE A 75 -72.04 -26.00 -27.09
CA ILE A 75 -70.61 -25.62 -27.08
C ILE A 75 -70.07 -25.46 -28.52
N ASP A 76 -70.52 -26.30 -29.45
CA ASP A 76 -70.05 -26.29 -30.85
C ASP A 76 -70.34 -24.97 -31.59
N GLU A 77 -71.36 -24.22 -31.17
CA GLU A 77 -71.77 -22.95 -31.80
C GLU A 77 -70.78 -21.80 -31.51
N ILE A 78 -70.05 -21.89 -30.39
CA ILE A 78 -69.13 -20.84 -29.92
C ILE A 78 -67.67 -21.27 -29.89
N LYS A 79 -67.40 -22.58 -30.01
CA LYS A 79 -66.04 -23.15 -29.91
C LYS A 79 -65.05 -22.47 -30.84
N ILE A 80 -65.40 -22.33 -32.12
CA ILE A 80 -64.53 -21.71 -33.14
C ILE A 80 -64.29 -20.23 -32.85
N ASP A 81 -65.32 -19.50 -32.41
CA ASP A 81 -65.21 -18.08 -32.07
C ASP A 81 -64.28 -17.88 -30.85
N ILE A 82 -64.39 -18.72 -29.82
CA ILE A 82 -63.51 -18.66 -28.63
C ILE A 82 -62.08 -19.10 -28.97
N GLU A 83 -61.87 -20.14 -29.76
CA GLU A 83 -60.54 -20.56 -30.21
C GLU A 83 -59.83 -19.45 -30.99
N ASN A 84 -60.53 -18.80 -31.93
CA ASN A 84 -60.01 -17.64 -32.67
C ASN A 84 -59.71 -16.46 -31.75
N TYR A 85 -60.55 -16.22 -30.74
CA TYR A 85 -60.34 -15.15 -29.78
C TYR A 85 -59.11 -15.41 -28.89
N VAL A 86 -58.95 -16.63 -28.38
CA VAL A 86 -57.76 -17.06 -27.62
C VAL A 86 -56.50 -16.95 -28.45
N ALA A 87 -56.55 -17.27 -29.76
CA ALA A 87 -55.42 -17.09 -30.66
C ALA A 87 -55.00 -15.61 -30.78
N ARG A 88 -55.95 -14.68 -30.84
CA ARG A 88 -55.67 -13.23 -30.84
C ARG A 88 -55.07 -12.77 -29.50
N ILE A 89 -55.55 -13.29 -28.37
CA ILE A 89 -54.93 -13.04 -27.06
C ILE A 89 -53.48 -13.54 -27.05
N ASN A 90 -53.21 -14.76 -27.53
CA ASN A 90 -51.86 -15.32 -27.59
C ASN A 90 -50.92 -14.46 -28.44
N HIS A 91 -51.38 -13.95 -29.57
CA HIS A 91 -50.58 -13.05 -30.41
C HIS A 91 -50.24 -11.72 -29.69
N LEU A 92 -51.17 -11.16 -28.91
CA LEU A 92 -50.90 -9.99 -28.08
C LEU A 92 -49.84 -10.31 -27.01
N VAL A 93 -49.92 -11.48 -26.37
CA VAL A 93 -48.93 -11.94 -25.37
C VAL A 93 -47.55 -12.03 -25.99
N ASP A 94 -47.43 -12.68 -27.16
CA ASP A 94 -46.15 -12.87 -27.83
C ASP A 94 -45.47 -11.53 -28.16
N LYS A 95 -46.25 -10.53 -28.63
CA LYS A 95 -45.74 -9.16 -28.84
C LYS A 95 -45.24 -8.50 -27.55
N ILE A 96 -45.92 -8.72 -26.43
CA ILE A 96 -45.49 -8.19 -25.12
C ILE A 96 -44.18 -8.85 -24.69
N ASP A 97 -44.06 -10.16 -24.87
CA ASP A 97 -42.88 -10.92 -24.50
C ASP A 97 -41.67 -10.52 -25.35
N GLN A 98 -41.80 -10.47 -26.68
CA GLN A 98 -40.72 -10.02 -27.57
C GLN A 98 -40.23 -8.59 -27.26
N LYS A 99 -41.15 -7.64 -26.98
CA LYS A 99 -40.76 -6.28 -26.61
C LYS A 99 -40.11 -6.20 -25.23
N THR A 100 -40.44 -7.13 -24.33
CA THR A 100 -39.80 -7.22 -23.01
C THR A 100 -38.40 -7.81 -23.13
N GLU A 101 -38.24 -8.88 -23.91
CA GLU A 101 -36.94 -9.54 -24.15
C GLU A 101 -35.92 -8.63 -24.83
N ASN A 102 -36.31 -7.89 -25.87
CA ASN A 102 -35.39 -6.96 -26.54
C ASN A 102 -34.86 -5.87 -25.59
N LYS A 103 -35.70 -5.37 -24.68
CA LYS A 103 -35.23 -4.41 -23.68
C LYS A 103 -34.28 -5.03 -22.66
N ILE A 104 -34.54 -6.27 -22.25
CA ILE A 104 -33.64 -7.01 -21.34
C ILE A 104 -32.28 -7.24 -22.02
N TYR A 105 -32.26 -7.56 -23.31
CA TYR A 105 -31.02 -7.76 -24.06
C TYR A 105 -30.15 -6.49 -24.10
N HIS A 106 -30.74 -5.33 -24.41
CA HIS A 106 -30.02 -4.05 -24.42
C HIS A 106 -29.47 -3.66 -23.03
N ILE A 107 -30.25 -3.87 -21.97
CA ILE A 107 -29.81 -3.60 -20.60
C ILE A 107 -28.65 -4.53 -20.22
N SER A 108 -28.73 -5.81 -20.58
CA SER A 108 -27.66 -6.78 -20.33
C SER A 108 -26.35 -6.41 -21.02
N GLN A 109 -26.42 -5.97 -22.28
CA GLN A 109 -25.25 -5.50 -23.03
C GLN A 109 -24.59 -4.28 -22.37
N LEU A 110 -25.41 -3.30 -21.95
CA LEU A 110 -24.91 -2.12 -21.23
C LEU A 110 -24.27 -2.52 -19.89
N GLN A 111 -24.89 -3.45 -19.16
CA GLN A 111 -24.37 -3.94 -17.88
C GLN A 111 -23.02 -4.66 -18.07
N GLN A 112 -22.87 -5.49 -19.11
CA GLN A 112 -21.60 -6.13 -19.42
C GLN A 112 -20.50 -5.11 -19.72
N LEU A 113 -20.81 -4.05 -20.47
CA LEU A 113 -19.88 -2.95 -20.72
C LEU A 113 -19.41 -2.30 -19.41
N PHE A 114 -20.34 -1.99 -18.50
CA PHE A 114 -19.99 -1.41 -17.20
C PHE A 114 -19.11 -2.34 -16.36
N ILE A 115 -19.38 -3.64 -16.35
CA ILE A 115 -18.55 -4.62 -15.64
C ILE A 115 -17.11 -4.59 -16.18
N VAL A 116 -16.95 -4.61 -17.51
CA VAL A 116 -15.63 -4.54 -18.15
C VAL A 116 -14.90 -3.24 -17.76
N ILE A 117 -15.59 -2.10 -17.78
CA ILE A 117 -15.02 -0.81 -17.38
C ILE A 117 -14.55 -0.84 -15.91
N ILE A 118 -15.37 -1.40 -15.00
CA ILE A 118 -15.01 -1.50 -13.58
C ILE A 118 -13.78 -2.39 -13.39
N VAL A 119 -13.70 -3.52 -14.08
CA VAL A 119 -12.54 -4.43 -14.01
C VAL A 119 -11.27 -3.75 -14.51
N ILE A 120 -11.34 -3.05 -15.64
CA ILE A 120 -10.20 -2.28 -16.17
C ILE A 120 -9.79 -1.19 -15.19
N PHE A 121 -10.75 -0.44 -14.65
CA PHE A 121 -10.48 0.61 -13.68
C PHE A 121 -9.79 0.06 -12.42
N LEU A 122 -10.27 -1.06 -11.88
CA LEU A 122 -9.64 -1.74 -10.75
C LEU A 122 -8.22 -2.21 -11.08
N ALA A 123 -8.00 -2.79 -12.26
CA ALA A 123 -6.67 -3.21 -12.69
C ALA A 123 -5.70 -2.02 -12.78
N VAL A 124 -6.15 -0.89 -13.35
CA VAL A 124 -5.37 0.36 -13.42
C VAL A 124 -5.06 0.88 -12.03
N GLN A 125 -6.02 0.90 -11.11
CA GLN A 125 -5.80 1.36 -9.74
C GLN A 125 -4.80 0.48 -8.98
N ILE A 126 -4.89 -0.85 -9.12
CA ILE A 126 -3.93 -1.78 -8.53
C ILE A 126 -2.54 -1.56 -9.12
N TYR A 127 -2.44 -1.39 -10.44
CA TYR A 127 -1.17 -1.12 -11.11
C TYR A 127 -0.56 0.20 -10.62
N TYR A 128 -1.36 1.27 -10.57
CA TYR A 128 -0.94 2.57 -10.09
C TYR A 128 -0.48 2.50 -8.63
N LEU A 129 -1.24 1.83 -7.76
CA LEU A 129 -0.89 1.63 -6.35
C LEU A 129 0.45 0.87 -6.21
N ARG A 130 0.65 -0.20 -6.98
CA ARG A 130 1.90 -0.97 -6.92
C ARG A 130 3.10 -0.18 -7.39
N TYR A 131 2.99 0.52 -8.51
CA TYR A 131 4.12 1.25 -9.07
C TYR A 131 4.42 2.53 -8.28
N TYR A 132 3.38 3.25 -7.86
CA TYR A 132 3.52 4.57 -7.25
C TYR A 132 3.71 4.53 -5.73
N LEU A 133 3.11 3.59 -5.01
CA LEU A 133 3.22 3.51 -3.55
C LEU A 133 4.18 2.42 -3.07
N LEU A 134 4.04 1.19 -3.56
CA LEU A 134 4.84 0.06 -3.05
C LEU A 134 6.33 0.18 -3.42
N ALA A 135 6.67 0.65 -4.62
CA ALA A 135 8.06 0.78 -5.05
C ALA A 135 8.88 1.82 -4.23
N PRO A 136 8.43 3.07 -4.01
CA PRO A 136 9.15 4.00 -3.15
C PRO A 136 9.14 3.57 -1.67
N TRP A 137 8.07 2.90 -1.22
CA TRP A 137 7.99 2.37 0.15
C TRP A 137 9.08 1.32 0.42
N GLN A 138 9.26 0.35 -0.47
CA GLN A 138 10.31 -0.66 -0.32
C GLN A 138 11.72 -0.04 -0.30
N LYS A 139 11.96 0.99 -1.11
CA LYS A 139 13.24 1.72 -1.09
C LYS A 139 13.50 2.39 0.27
N LEU A 140 12.48 3.01 0.85
CA LEU A 140 12.60 3.63 2.18
C LEU A 140 12.93 2.59 3.26
N ILE A 141 12.28 1.42 3.24
CA ILE A 141 12.60 0.31 4.16
C ILE A 141 14.05 -0.15 3.98
N SER A 142 14.47 -0.40 2.74
CA SER A 142 15.85 -0.86 2.48
C SER A 142 16.90 0.15 2.95
N MET A 143 16.59 1.45 2.86
CA MET A 143 17.47 2.50 3.34
C MET A 143 17.52 2.58 4.87
N ALA A 144 16.37 2.42 5.55
CA ALA A 144 16.32 2.34 6.99
C ALA A 144 17.13 1.13 7.52
N GLU A 145 17.04 -0.01 6.85
CA GLU A 145 17.82 -1.21 7.17
C GLU A 145 19.33 -1.01 6.94
N ALA A 146 19.72 -0.33 5.85
CA ALA A 146 21.12 0.02 5.60
C ALA A 146 21.72 0.91 6.70
N ILE A 147 20.96 1.91 7.18
CA ILE A 147 21.36 2.80 8.27
C ILE A 147 21.47 2.02 9.59
N SER A 148 20.55 1.08 9.86
CA SER A 148 20.63 0.18 11.02
C SER A 148 21.91 -0.66 10.99
N ASN A 149 22.36 -1.08 9.80
CA ASN A 149 23.59 -1.84 9.61
C ASN A 149 24.86 -0.96 9.54
N HIS A 150 24.82 0.27 10.06
CA HIS A 150 25.92 1.24 10.07
C HIS A 150 26.42 1.67 8.67
N ASN A 151 25.64 1.42 7.62
CA ASN A 151 25.95 1.88 6.27
C ASN A 151 25.23 3.20 5.98
N PHE A 152 25.86 4.30 6.40
CA PHE A 152 25.32 5.64 6.22
C PHE A 152 25.52 6.21 4.81
N LYS A 153 26.05 5.45 3.84
CA LYS A 153 26.29 5.93 2.47
C LYS A 153 25.09 5.79 1.54
N ALA A 154 24.04 5.08 1.96
CA ALA A 154 22.81 4.99 1.21
C ALA A 154 22.19 6.39 1.05
N ARG A 155 21.71 6.71 -0.16
CA ARG A 155 21.05 7.99 -0.47
C ARG A 155 19.78 7.72 -1.28
N PHE A 156 18.69 8.33 -0.85
CA PHE A 156 17.44 8.33 -1.61
C PHE A 156 17.54 9.37 -2.73
N ASN A 157 17.50 8.92 -3.99
CA ASN A 157 17.60 9.77 -5.16
C ASN A 157 16.20 10.12 -5.69
N ILE A 158 15.84 11.40 -5.69
CA ILE A 158 14.54 11.88 -6.18
C ILE A 158 14.60 11.95 -7.70
N LYS A 159 13.69 11.25 -8.39
CA LYS A 159 13.61 11.22 -9.85
C LYS A 159 12.35 11.88 -10.43
N GLY A 160 11.56 12.64 -9.66
CA GLY A 160 10.28 13.16 -10.16
C GLY A 160 9.58 14.24 -9.32
N ARG A 161 8.25 14.33 -9.51
CA ARG A 161 7.35 15.27 -8.79
C ARG A 161 7.42 15.04 -7.28
N LYS A 162 7.52 16.14 -6.52
CA LYS A 162 7.59 16.16 -5.05
C LYS A 162 6.33 15.53 -4.43
N ASN A 163 6.45 14.32 -3.90
CA ASN A 163 5.44 13.72 -3.03
C ASN A 163 5.93 13.63 -1.58
N GLU A 164 5.06 13.21 -0.69
CA GLU A 164 5.33 13.00 0.74
C GLU A 164 6.47 11.99 0.95
N PHE A 165 6.59 10.97 0.11
CA PHE A 165 7.68 9.99 0.18
C PHE A 165 9.05 10.57 -0.20
N ASP A 166 9.09 11.53 -1.13
CA ASP A 166 10.33 12.21 -1.49
C ASP A 166 10.80 13.11 -0.35
N LEU A 167 9.85 13.77 0.34
CA LEU A 167 10.13 14.55 1.54
C LEU A 167 10.69 13.66 2.66
N LEU A 168 10.12 12.48 2.86
CA LEU A 168 10.61 11.52 3.85
C LEU A 168 12.00 10.99 3.48
N GLY A 169 12.24 10.67 2.21
CA GLY A 169 13.56 10.26 1.71
C GLY A 169 14.63 11.34 1.93
N LEU A 170 14.28 12.61 1.75
CA LEU A 170 15.18 13.74 2.06
C LEU A 170 15.49 13.86 3.55
N ALA A 171 14.48 13.70 4.41
CA ALA A 171 14.69 13.71 5.85
C ALA A 171 15.64 12.58 6.29
N PHE A 172 15.48 11.38 5.70
CA PHE A 172 16.35 10.23 5.94
C PHE A 172 17.79 10.46 5.48
N ASN A 173 17.98 11.07 4.29
CA ASN A 173 19.30 11.47 3.81
C ASN A 173 19.99 12.43 4.80
N LYS A 174 19.27 13.46 5.26
CA LYS A 174 19.80 14.45 6.20
C LYS A 174 20.17 13.84 7.55
N MET A 175 19.35 12.92 8.07
CA MET A 175 19.66 12.19 9.29
C MET A 175 20.92 11.32 9.13
N SER A 176 21.05 10.61 8.00
CA SER A 176 22.22 9.76 7.72
C SER A 176 23.51 10.58 7.66
N GLU A 177 23.48 11.75 7.01
CA GLU A 177 24.61 12.67 6.93
C GLU A 177 25.01 13.22 8.31
N GLN A 178 24.04 13.57 9.16
CA GLN A 178 24.31 14.02 10.52
C GLN A 178 24.97 12.91 11.36
N ILE A 179 24.45 11.69 11.29
CA ILE A 179 25.02 10.54 12.02
C ILE A 179 26.45 10.25 11.52
N GLU A 180 26.68 10.21 10.21
CA GLU A 180 28.01 10.01 9.61
C GLU A 180 29.01 11.06 10.11
N SER A 181 28.62 12.34 10.13
CA SER A 181 29.48 13.42 10.63
C SER A 181 29.80 13.33 12.12
N GLN A 182 28.84 12.88 12.95
CA GLN A 182 29.06 12.66 14.37
C GLN A 182 30.00 11.48 14.63
N TYR A 183 29.86 10.39 13.88
CA TYR A 183 30.77 9.25 13.95
C TYR A 183 32.21 9.64 13.57
N LEU A 184 32.39 10.38 12.47
CA LEU A 184 33.71 10.87 12.06
C LEU A 184 34.36 11.79 13.12
N LEU A 185 33.55 12.65 13.76
CA LEU A 185 34.03 13.49 14.85
C LEU A 185 34.45 12.67 16.07
N LEU A 186 33.65 11.67 16.45
CA LEU A 186 33.98 10.76 17.56
C LEU A 186 35.23 9.92 17.25
N GLU A 187 35.37 9.41 16.04
CA GLU A 187 36.56 8.66 15.61
C GLU A 187 37.81 9.53 15.72
N LYS A 188 37.73 10.79 15.29
CA LYS A 188 38.81 11.76 15.46
C LYS A 188 39.15 12.00 16.93
N GLN A 189 38.14 12.20 17.78
CA GLN A 189 38.36 12.40 19.21
C GLN A 189 38.94 11.17 19.91
N VAL A 190 38.54 9.95 19.51
CA VAL A 190 39.09 8.70 20.03
C VAL A 190 40.54 8.55 19.58
N ALA A 191 40.86 8.85 18.32
CA ALA A 191 42.23 8.83 17.80
C ALA A 191 43.13 9.82 18.56
N GLU A 192 42.67 11.05 18.77
CA GLU A 192 43.38 12.07 19.55
C GLU A 192 43.61 11.64 21.01
N LYS A 193 42.58 11.11 21.68
CA LYS A 193 42.71 10.60 23.05
C LYS A 193 43.63 9.38 23.13
N THR A 194 43.62 8.50 22.14
CA THR A 194 44.48 7.32 22.07
C THR A 194 45.94 7.72 21.87
N ALA A 195 46.21 8.67 20.97
CA ALA A 195 47.55 9.23 20.77
C ALA A 195 48.07 9.89 22.05
N LYS A 196 47.22 10.68 22.74
CA LYS A 196 47.57 11.30 24.02
C LYS A 196 47.84 10.26 25.12
N LEU A 197 47.00 9.23 25.23
CA LEU A 197 47.20 8.13 26.18
C LEU A 197 48.50 7.36 25.92
N GLN A 198 48.83 7.08 24.65
CA GLN A 198 50.10 6.44 24.29
C GLN A 198 51.31 7.30 24.68
N GLN A 199 51.23 8.61 24.48
CA GLN A 199 52.29 9.54 24.89
C GLN A 199 52.45 9.56 26.41
N THR A 200 51.35 9.65 27.18
CA THR A 200 51.41 9.59 28.65
C THR A 200 51.95 8.26 29.15
N ASN A 201 51.55 7.12 28.54
CA ASN A 201 52.05 5.81 28.92
C ASN A 201 53.57 5.67 28.68
N LYS A 202 54.08 6.21 27.56
CA LYS A 202 55.53 6.29 27.29
C LYS A 202 56.27 7.10 28.35
N ILE A 203 55.71 8.23 28.78
CA ILE A 203 56.32 9.06 29.84
C ILE A 203 56.34 8.33 31.19
N VAL A 204 55.23 7.72 31.59
CA VAL A 204 55.13 6.98 32.86
C VAL A 204 56.05 5.76 32.87
N SER A 205 56.10 5.00 31.77
CA SER A 205 57.01 3.85 31.64
C SER A 205 58.48 4.28 31.64
N PHE A 206 58.82 5.41 31.02
CA PHE A 206 60.16 5.99 31.08
C PHE A 206 60.54 6.39 32.51
N GLN A 207 59.67 7.09 33.24
CA GLN A 207 59.90 7.44 34.64
C GLN A 207 60.11 6.18 35.51
N TYR A 208 59.27 5.17 35.34
CA TYR A 208 59.39 3.91 36.06
C TYR A 208 60.71 3.18 35.76
N GLN A 209 61.10 3.11 34.48
CA GLN A 209 62.38 2.52 34.07
C GLN A 209 63.57 3.31 34.65
N THR A 210 63.47 4.63 34.69
CA THR A 210 64.50 5.52 35.24
C THR A 210 64.67 5.28 36.74
N ILE A 211 63.57 5.25 37.50
CA ILE A 211 63.58 4.92 38.94
C ILE A 211 64.13 3.51 39.18
N LYS A 212 63.74 2.52 38.37
CA LYS A 212 64.25 1.15 38.48
C LYS A 212 65.76 1.07 38.21
N GLN A 213 66.28 1.83 37.23
CA GLN A 213 67.72 1.93 36.97
C GLN A 213 68.47 2.71 38.06
N LEU A 214 67.83 3.63 38.77
CA LEU A 214 68.38 4.33 39.93
C LEU A 214 68.46 3.45 41.19
N HIS A 215 67.74 2.32 41.25
CA HIS A 215 67.65 1.44 42.43
C HIS A 215 68.37 0.07 42.32
N THR A 216 69.13 -0.20 41.25
CA THR A 216 69.93 -1.43 41.09
C THR A 216 71.14 -1.46 42.07
N SER A 217 72.16 -2.33 41.91
CA SER A 217 73.38 -2.34 42.78
C SER A 217 74.70 -2.14 42.02
N GLU A 218 74.79 -1.07 41.22
CA GLU A 218 75.95 -0.63 40.43
C GLU A 218 76.41 0.74 40.99
N PRO A 219 77.69 1.14 40.86
CA PRO A 219 78.18 2.43 41.35
C PRO A 219 77.44 3.60 40.69
N LEU A 220 77.18 4.66 41.47
CA LEU A 220 76.26 5.76 41.13
C LEU A 220 76.57 6.41 39.77
N CYS A 221 77.86 6.59 39.47
CA CYS A 221 78.35 7.25 38.26
C CYS A 221 77.92 6.53 36.96
N GLU A 222 78.03 5.19 36.89
CA GLU A 222 77.69 4.43 35.68
C GLU A 222 76.18 4.42 35.39
N ARG A 223 75.34 4.49 36.43
CA ARG A 223 73.88 4.47 36.29
C ARG A 223 73.35 5.76 35.70
N PHE A 224 73.86 6.89 36.20
CA PHE A 224 73.44 8.21 35.73
C PHE A 224 73.85 8.42 34.28
N LEU A 225 75.02 7.92 33.85
CA LEU A 225 75.42 7.91 32.44
C LEU A 225 74.42 7.14 31.54
N LYS A 226 74.01 5.93 31.94
CA LYS A 226 73.05 5.12 31.16
C LYS A 226 71.67 5.77 31.03
N ILE A 227 71.21 6.45 32.09
CA ILE A 227 69.91 7.15 32.10
C ILE A 227 69.95 8.39 31.20
N LEU A 228 71.06 9.11 31.24
CA LEU A 228 71.28 10.34 30.51
C LEU A 228 71.37 10.12 29.01
N HIS A 229 72.00 9.01 28.59
CA HIS A 229 72.02 8.59 27.20
C HIS A 229 70.62 8.22 26.67
N LYS A 230 69.76 7.62 27.51
CA LYS A 230 68.34 7.37 27.15
C LYS A 230 67.48 8.63 27.15
N LEU A 231 67.86 9.66 27.91
CA LEU A 231 67.14 10.94 27.95
C LEU A 231 67.39 11.76 26.66
N GLU A 232 68.58 11.63 26.07
CA GLU A 232 68.95 12.23 24.78
C GLU A 232 68.05 11.75 23.63
N ASP A 233 67.66 10.47 23.62
CA ASP A 233 66.73 9.91 22.62
C ASP A 233 65.33 10.54 22.66
N LEU A 234 64.95 11.14 23.80
CA LEU A 234 63.60 11.69 24.01
C LEU A 234 63.55 13.22 23.95
N VAL A 235 64.66 13.89 24.28
CA VAL A 235 64.77 15.35 24.25
C VAL A 235 66.19 15.71 23.78
N PRO A 236 66.37 16.59 22.76
CA PRO A 236 67.68 17.04 22.36
C PRO A 236 68.30 17.87 23.51
N LEU A 237 69.19 17.25 24.27
CA LEU A 237 69.91 17.88 25.37
C LEU A 237 71.10 18.64 24.80
N THR A 238 71.08 19.97 24.86
CA THR A 238 72.15 20.77 24.27
C THR A 238 73.35 20.95 25.21
N GLN A 239 73.16 21.13 26.53
CA GLN A 239 74.26 21.23 27.50
C GLN A 239 73.80 20.84 28.92
N PHE A 240 74.54 19.99 29.64
CA PHE A 240 74.30 19.74 31.06
C PHE A 240 75.59 19.50 31.86
N LYS A 241 75.53 19.81 33.17
CA LYS A 241 76.59 19.52 34.16
C LYS A 241 75.97 18.92 35.41
N ILE A 242 76.48 17.77 35.84
CA ILE A 242 76.06 17.05 37.04
C ILE A 242 77.26 16.98 37.98
N ARG A 243 77.06 17.29 39.27
CA ARG A 243 78.08 17.18 40.33
C ARG A 243 77.59 16.22 41.41
N PHE A 244 78.39 15.21 41.71
CA PHE A 244 78.19 14.28 42.82
C PHE A 244 79.06 14.73 43.98
N TYR A 245 78.45 15.00 45.13
CA TYR A 245 79.15 15.30 46.37
C TYR A 245 79.17 14.05 47.24
N GLU A 246 80.36 13.61 47.65
CA GLU A 246 80.50 12.47 48.57
C GLU A 246 80.71 13.04 49.97
N SER A 247 79.62 13.07 50.77
CA SER A 247 79.54 13.75 52.08
C SER A 247 79.54 15.29 52.01
N ASN A 248 79.17 15.95 53.13
CA ASN A 248 78.84 17.39 53.26
C ASN A 248 80.01 18.37 53.00
N ASP A 249 81.06 17.96 52.30
CA ASP A 249 82.18 18.80 51.92
C ASP A 249 81.96 19.38 50.50
N PRO A 250 81.72 20.69 50.36
CA PRO A 250 81.48 21.31 49.07
C PRO A 250 82.71 21.32 48.15
N GLU A 251 83.91 21.01 48.66
CA GLU A 251 85.15 21.02 47.85
C GLU A 251 85.48 19.68 47.18
N HIS A 252 84.93 18.55 47.65
CA HIS A 252 85.12 17.23 47.04
C HIS A 252 83.89 16.79 46.23
N TYR A 253 83.95 16.99 44.91
CA TYR A 253 82.90 16.53 44.00
C TYR A 253 83.44 15.85 42.75
N GLN A 254 82.72 14.84 42.26
CA GLN A 254 82.89 14.30 40.92
C GLN A 254 81.95 15.03 39.96
N GLN A 255 82.45 15.55 38.84
CA GLN A 255 81.65 16.27 37.85
C GLN A 255 81.58 15.53 36.52
N ILE A 256 80.36 15.36 36.01
CA ILE A 256 80.10 14.90 34.64
C ILE A 256 79.53 16.07 33.85
N SER A 257 80.13 16.40 32.72
CA SER A 257 79.63 17.43 31.80
C SER A 257 79.49 16.85 30.40
N TYR A 258 78.42 17.23 29.73
CA TYR A 258 78.19 16.91 28.31
C TYR A 258 78.17 18.20 27.50
N ASP A 259 79.07 18.25 26.53
CA ASP A 259 79.16 19.27 25.51
C ASP A 259 79.38 18.54 24.19
N ASN A 260 78.70 18.94 23.12
CA ASN A 260 78.61 18.16 21.87
C ASN A 260 79.98 17.91 21.18
N GLU A 261 81.04 18.57 21.64
CA GLU A 261 82.42 18.40 21.15
C GLU A 261 83.33 17.54 22.05
N GLN A 262 82.91 17.14 23.25
CA GLN A 262 83.70 16.29 24.16
C GLN A 262 82.89 15.10 24.67
N LYS A 263 83.28 13.89 24.23
CA LYS A 263 82.71 12.61 24.71
C LYS A 263 82.75 12.51 26.24
N LEU A 264 81.69 11.93 26.81
CA LEU A 264 81.53 11.73 28.25
C LEU A 264 82.78 11.05 28.84
N PRO A 265 83.44 11.65 29.86
CA PRO A 265 84.55 10.98 30.53
C PRO A 265 84.04 9.74 31.27
N TYR A 266 84.83 8.68 31.21
CA TYR A 266 84.54 7.41 31.90
C TYR A 266 84.56 7.61 33.42
N CYS A 267 83.62 6.98 34.10
CA CYS A 267 83.71 6.76 35.54
C CYS A 267 84.94 5.89 35.82
N GLN A 268 85.79 6.29 36.75
CA GLN A 268 86.92 5.49 37.22
C GLN A 268 86.70 5.16 38.70
#